data_AF-A0A1F5YF64-F1
#
_entry.id   AF-A0A1F5YF64-F1
#
_cell.length_a   1.000
_cell.length_b   1.000
_cell.length_c   1.000
_cell.angle_alpha   90.00
_cell.angle_beta   90.00
_cell.angle_gamma   90.00
#
_symmetry.space_group_name_H-M   'P 1'
#
loop_
_entity.id
_entity.type
_entity.pdbx_description
1 polymer ?
#
loop_
_entity_poly.entity_id
_entity_poly.type
_entity_poly.pdbx_seq_one_letter_code
_entity_poly.pdbx_strand_id
1 'polypeptide(L)'
;MNWITTNIRFPEDIYMELKMEAARKRRSIADIVRESVAKRKNIMGITNVEKFLKKADKIAREISRQNKGKSLSKALIEMRYEQ
;
A
#
# COMPACT_ATOMS: atom_id res chain seq x y z
N MET A 1 0.68 13.54 9.01
CA MET A 1 0.86 12.10 9.36
C MET A 1 -0.18 11.78 10.42
N ASN A 2 -1.25 11.07 10.05
CA ASN A 2 -2.35 10.78 10.98
C ASN A 2 -1.90 9.64 11.91
N TRP A 3 -1.56 9.99 13.15
CA TRP A 3 -1.19 9.02 14.18
C TRP A 3 -2.48 8.43 14.76
N ILE A 4 -2.63 7.12 14.66
CA ILE A 4 -3.74 6.38 15.26
C ILE A 4 -3.20 5.74 16.54
N THR A 5 -3.76 6.10 17.69
CA THR A 5 -3.48 5.42 18.95
C THR A 5 -4.43 4.22 19.07
N THR A 6 -3.91 3.09 19.54
CA THR A 6 -4.71 1.89 19.79
C THR A 6 -4.39 1.39 21.18
N ASN A 7 -5.41 1.22 22.00
CA ASN A 7 -5.28 0.64 23.33
C ASN A 7 -5.30 -0.88 23.20
N ILE A 8 -4.21 -1.54 23.56
CA ILE A 8 -4.07 -3.00 23.49
C ILE A 8 -3.93 -3.53 24.93
N ARG A 9 -4.71 -4.55 25.28
CA ARG A 9 -4.62 -5.22 26.59
C ARG A 9 -3.84 -6.52 26.43
N PHE A 10 -2.84 -6.72 27.27
CA PHE A 10 -2.04 -7.95 27.31
C PHE A 10 -2.29 -8.68 28.63
N PRO A 11 -2.23 -10.02 28.62
CA PRO A 11 -1.99 -10.82 29.82
C PRO A 11 -0.76 -10.33 30.59
N GLU A 12 -0.78 -10.48 31.92
CA GLU A 12 0.21 -9.89 32.82
C GLU A 12 1.62 -10.45 32.61
N ASP A 13 1.72 -11.76 32.43
CA ASP A 13 2.94 -12.50 32.09
C ASP A 13 3.59 -11.95 30.81
N ILE A 14 2.81 -11.84 29.73
CA ILE A 14 3.27 -11.33 28.44
C ILE A 14 3.71 -9.87 28.56
N TYR A 15 2.97 -9.06 29.34
CA TYR A 15 3.33 -7.67 29.56
C TYR A 15 4.64 -7.52 30.33
N MET A 16 4.92 -8.42 31.28
CA MET A 16 6.18 -8.45 32.02
C MET A 16 7.35 -8.81 31.11
N GLU A 17 7.19 -9.82 30.25
CA GLU A 17 8.20 -10.18 29.25
C GLU A 17 8.53 -9.02 28.32
N LEU A 18 7.50 -8.32 27.81
CA LEU A 18 7.68 -7.13 26.98
C LEU A 18 8.43 -6.01 27.70
N LYS A 19 8.20 -5.82 29.01
CA LYS A 19 8.95 -4.85 29.83
C LYS A 19 10.42 -5.22 29.95
N MET A 20 10.72 -6.49 30.22
CA MET A 20 12.09 -6.97 30.29
C MET A 20 12.81 -6.82 28.96
N GLU A 21 12.12 -7.12 27.85
CA GLU A 21 12.66 -6.95 26.51
C GLU A 21 12.91 -5.48 26.16
N ALA A 22 11.99 -4.59 26.53
CA ALA A 22 12.13 -3.14 26.39
C ALA A 22 13.34 -2.59 27.14
N ALA A 23 13.52 -3.02 28.38
CA ALA A 23 14.68 -2.64 29.20
C ALA A 23 15.99 -3.14 28.57
N ARG A 24 16.04 -4.40 28.13
CA ARG A 24 17.22 -4.99 27.49
C ARG A 24 17.60 -4.26 26.20
N LYS A 25 16.61 -3.89 25.39
CA LYS A 25 16.81 -3.19 24.10
C LYS A 25 16.95 -1.67 24.24
N ARG A 26 16.79 -1.10 25.44
CA ARG A 26 16.75 0.35 25.71
C ARG A 26 15.75 1.10 24.81
N ARG A 27 14.58 0.50 24.59
CA ARG A 27 13.49 1.04 23.76
C ARG A 27 12.18 1.06 24.55
N SER A 28 11.19 1.82 24.08
CA SER A 28 9.85 1.78 24.68
C SER A 28 9.11 0.50 24.31
N ILE A 29 8.19 0.05 25.17
CA ILE A 29 7.28 -1.08 24.87
C ILE A 29 6.49 -0.79 23.60
N ALA A 30 6.04 0.45 23.42
CA ALA A 30 5.29 0.86 22.25
C ALA A 30 6.10 0.71 20.96
N ASP A 31 7.42 0.96 20.99
CA ASP A 31 8.29 0.80 19.82
C ASP A 31 8.49 -0.68 19.49
N ILE A 32 8.67 -1.55 20.49
CA ILE A 32 8.78 -3.00 20.29
C ILE A 32 7.50 -3.58 19.72
N VAL A 33 6.34 -3.19 20.28
CA VAL A 33 5.03 -3.61 19.77
C VAL A 33 4.81 -3.09 18.35
N ARG A 34 5.16 -1.83 18.07
CA ARG A 34 5.06 -1.27 16.72
C ARG A 34 5.96 -2.00 15.74
N GLU A 35 7.20 -2.32 16.11
CA GLU A 35 8.15 -3.08 15.29
C GLU A 35 7.62 -4.49 15.00
N SER A 36 7.00 -5.15 15.98
CA SER A 36 6.43 -6.49 15.84
C SER A 36 5.17 -6.51 14.97
N VAL A 37 4.28 -5.51 15.13
CA VAL A 37 3.02 -5.39 14.37
C VAL A 37 3.25 -4.82 12.97
N ALA A 38 4.29 -4.00 12.80
CA ALA A 38 4.79 -3.62 11.50
C ALA A 38 5.41 -4.85 10.84
N LYS A 39 4.54 -5.76 10.36
CA LYS A 39 4.86 -6.72 9.31
C LYS A 39 5.74 -5.95 8.36
N ARG A 40 7.01 -6.39 8.20
CA ARG A 40 7.98 -5.77 7.28
C ARG A 40 7.16 -5.37 6.07
N LYS A 41 6.89 -4.08 5.91
CA LYS A 41 6.28 -3.59 4.70
C LYS A 41 7.36 -3.87 3.70
N ASN A 42 7.33 -5.07 3.12
CA ASN A 42 8.09 -5.38 1.94
C ASN A 42 7.79 -4.18 1.07
N ILE A 43 8.83 -3.44 0.76
CA ILE A 43 8.77 -2.30 -0.15
C ILE A 43 8.53 -2.93 -1.53
N MET A 44 7.36 -3.56 -1.71
CA MET A 44 6.80 -4.02 -2.96
C MET A 44 6.26 -2.83 -3.77
N GLY A 45 6.57 -1.60 -3.34
CA GLY A 45 6.14 -0.37 -4.02
C GLY A 45 6.84 -0.18 -5.36
N ILE A 46 8.14 -0.45 -5.46
CA ILE A 46 8.91 -0.08 -6.66
C ILE A 46 8.79 -1.16 -7.74
N THR A 47 8.95 -2.44 -7.37
CA THR A 47 8.90 -3.56 -8.33
C THR A 47 7.51 -3.77 -8.94
N ASN A 48 6.45 -3.31 -8.27
CA ASN A 48 5.07 -3.45 -8.75
C ASN A 48 4.68 -2.29 -9.68
N VAL A 49 5.22 -1.09 -9.46
CA VAL A 49 4.95 0.07 -10.34
C VAL A 49 5.51 -0.16 -11.74
N GLU A 50 6.73 -0.68 -11.86
CA GLU A 50 7.33 -0.95 -13.18
C GLU A 50 6.55 -2.01 -13.97
N LYS A 51 6.10 -3.08 -13.30
CA LYS A 51 5.22 -4.10 -13.89
C LYS A 51 3.87 -3.52 -14.30
N PHE A 52 3.32 -2.62 -13.48
CA PHE A 52 2.08 -1.92 -13.79
C PHE A 52 2.22 -1.03 -15.03
N LEU A 53 3.28 -0.22 -15.10
CA LEU A 53 3.55 0.65 -16.26
C LEU A 53 3.73 -0.16 -17.55
N LYS A 54 4.45 -1.28 -17.50
CA LYS A 54 4.59 -2.19 -18.66
C LYS A 54 3.24 -2.76 -19.11
N LYS A 55 2.36 -3.12 -18.16
CA LYS A 55 1.00 -3.58 -18.50
C LYS A 55 0.16 -2.47 -19.12
N ALA A 56 0.21 -1.27 -18.54
CA ALA A 56 -0.50 -0.11 -19.06
C ALA A 56 -0.06 0.25 -20.48
N ASP A 57 1.25 0.25 -20.76
CA ASP A 57 1.79 0.52 -22.11
C ASP A 57 1.35 -0.56 -23.12
N LYS A 58 1.36 -1.84 -22.71
CA LYS A 58 0.88 -2.94 -23.57
C LYS A 58 -0.59 -2.74 -23.96
N ILE A 59 -1.44 -2.39 -23.00
CA ILE A 59 -2.86 -2.12 -23.24
C ILE A 59 -3.03 -0.90 -24.15
N ALA A 60 -2.29 0.19 -23.90
CA ALA A 60 -2.35 1.39 -24.73
C ALA A 60 -1.97 1.11 -26.20
N ARG A 61 -0.94 0.31 -26.45
CA ARG A 61 -0.55 -0.11 -27.81
C ARG A 61 -1.62 -0.94 -28.49
N GLU A 62 -2.24 -1.87 -27.77
CA GLU A 62 -3.32 -2.70 -28.30
C GLU A 62 -4.54 -1.88 -28.68
N ILE A 63 -4.94 -0.95 -27.79
CA ILE A 63 -6.02 -0.01 -28.02
C ILE A 63 -5.74 0.88 -29.25
N SER A 64 -4.52 1.41 -29.36
CA SER A 64 -4.09 2.23 -30.50
C SER A 64 -4.09 1.44 -31.81
N ARG A 65 -3.71 0.15 -31.78
CA ARG A 65 -3.76 -0.73 -32.94
C ARG A 65 -5.19 -1.00 -33.39
N GLN A 66 -6.11 -1.22 -32.47
CA GLN A 66 -7.52 -1.49 -32.77
C GLN A 66 -8.29 -0.23 -33.20
N ASN A 67 -7.94 0.93 -32.65
CA ASN A 67 -8.65 2.20 -32.84
C ASN A 67 -7.80 3.25 -33.56
N LYS A 68 -7.22 2.89 -34.71
CA LYS A 68 -6.38 3.82 -35.49
C LYS A 68 -7.14 5.07 -35.90
N GLY A 69 -6.54 6.24 -35.65
CA GLY A 69 -7.08 7.55 -36.04
C GLY A 69 -8.28 8.03 -35.22
N LYS A 70 -8.73 7.28 -34.21
CA LYS A 70 -9.83 7.67 -33.34
C LYS A 70 -9.32 8.21 -32.01
N SER A 71 -9.85 9.35 -31.58
CA SER A 71 -9.65 9.84 -30.22
C SER A 71 -10.69 9.21 -29.31
N LEU A 72 -10.28 8.26 -28.48
CA LEU A 72 -11.17 7.59 -27.52
C LEU A 72 -11.75 8.57 -26.49
N SER A 73 -10.99 9.60 -26.13
CA SER A 73 -11.48 10.66 -25.24
C SER A 73 -12.67 11.38 -25.84
N LYS A 74 -12.66 11.68 -27.15
CA LYS A 74 -13.80 12.30 -27.84
C LYS A 74 -15.00 11.35 -27.91
N ALA A 75 -14.77 10.09 -28.28
CA ALA A 75 -15.83 9.09 -28.36
C ALA A 75 -16.53 8.87 -27.00
N LEU A 76 -15.78 8.85 -25.90
CA LEU A 76 -16.35 8.74 -24.55
C LEU A 76 -17.17 9.96 -24.14
N ILE A 77 -16.76 11.16 -24.59
CA ILE A 77 -17.50 12.39 -24.34
C ILE A 77 -18.81 12.38 -25.13
N GLU A 78 -18.78 12.00 -26.40
CA GLU A 78 -19.98 11.87 -27.25
C GLU A 78 -20.98 10.86 -26.64
N MET A 79 -20.51 9.67 -26.24
CA MET A 79 -21.36 8.67 -25.56
C MET A 79 -21.99 9.17 -24.26
N ARG A 80 -21.32 10.08 -23.54
CA ARG A 80 -21.88 10.68 -22.32
C ARG A 80 -23.00 11.68 -22.61
N TYR A 81 -22.92 12.41 -23.72
CA TYR A 81 -23.93 13.39 -24.11
C TYR A 81 -25.10 12.78 -24.90
N GLU A 82 -24.94 11.56 -25.40
CA GLU A 82 -26.01 10.76 -26.01
C GLU A 82 -26.87 9.99 -24.97
N GLN A 83 -26.47 9.98 -23.69
CA GLN A 83 -27.29 9.47 -22.56
C GLN A 83 -28.21 10.55 -22.01
#